data_AF-A0A453HQ37-F1
#
_entry.id   AF-A0A453HQ37-F1
#
_cell.length_a   1.000
_cell.length_b   1.000
_cell.length_c   1.000
_cell.angle_alpha   90.00
_cell.angle_beta   90.00
_cell.angle_gamma   90.00
#
_symmetry.space_group_name_H-M   'P 1'
#
loop_
_entity.id
_entity.type
_entity.pdbx_description
1 polymer ?
#
loop_
_entity_poly.entity_id
_entity_poly.type
_entity_poly.pdbx_seq_one_letter_code
_entity_poly.pdbx_strand_id
1 'polypeptide(L)'
;MSALELSIRKYAEQPNKSVVRPELGLSFDSLGEAYDFYNLYSWEIGFGIKYGKSRLNAERTKSMQEIVCGCSVSVCLLVCIIRSGSVLVGVPT
;
A
#
# COMPACT_ATOMS: atom_id res chain seq x y z
N MET A 1 -15.77 -0.10 3.60
CA MET A 1 -14.84 -0.82 4.48
C MET A 1 -13.53 -0.93 3.75
N SER A 2 -12.51 -0.27 4.27
CA SER A 2 -11.20 -0.21 3.63
C SER A 2 -10.38 -1.48 3.94
N ALA A 3 -9.31 -1.69 3.18
CA ALA A 3 -8.37 -2.77 3.44
C ALA A 3 -7.72 -2.67 4.83
N LEU A 4 -7.49 -1.46 5.34
CA LEU A 4 -6.90 -1.20 6.65
C LEU A 4 -7.87 -1.54 7.80
N GLU A 5 -9.14 -1.19 7.66
CA GLU A 5 -10.17 -1.58 8.63
C GLU A 5 -10.29 -3.11 8.73
N LEU A 6 -10.19 -3.81 7.60
CA LEU A 6 -10.24 -5.27 7.55
C LEU A 6 -9.02 -5.92 8.20
N SER A 7 -7.82 -5.36 8.02
CA SER A 7 -6.60 -5.89 8.65
C SER A 7 -6.62 -5.70 10.18
N ILE A 8 -7.06 -4.54 10.68
CA ILE A 8 -7.15 -4.27 12.12
C ILE A 8 -8.13 -5.24 12.80
N ARG A 9 -9.29 -5.50 12.17
CA ARG A 9 -10.27 -6.48 12.68
C ARG A 9 -9.70 -7.89 12.71
N LYS A 10 -9.05 -8.32 11.63
CA LYS A 10 -8.41 -9.65 11.57
C LYS A 10 -7.33 -9.84 12.64
N TYR A 11 -6.56 -8.80 12.95
CA TYR A 11 -5.58 -8.85 14.04
C TYR A 11 -6.25 -9.03 15.41
N ALA A 12 -7.31 -8.26 15.68
CA ALA A 12 -8.06 -8.37 16.93
C ALA A 12 -8.63 -9.79 17.15
N GLU A 13 -8.99 -10.48 16.07
CA GLU A 13 -9.46 -11.86 16.12
C GLU A 13 -8.33 -12.90 16.19
N GLN A 14 -7.17 -12.64 15.56
CA GLN A 14 -6.07 -13.59 15.42
C GLN A 14 -4.69 -12.90 15.51
N PRO A 15 -4.17 -12.64 16.73
CA PRO A 15 -2.95 -11.84 16.94
C PRO A 15 -1.65 -12.50 16.43
N ASN A 16 -1.67 -13.81 16.12
CA ASN A 16 -0.49 -14.58 15.70
C ASN A 16 -0.38 -14.83 14.19
N LYS A 17 -1.30 -14.31 13.36
CA LYS A 17 -1.21 -14.43 11.89
C LYS A 17 -0.81 -13.08 11.28
N SER A 18 0.07 -13.10 10.28
CA SER A 18 0.51 -11.89 9.55
C SER A 18 -0.70 -11.03 9.20
N VAL A 19 -0.77 -9.84 9.80
CA VAL A 19 -1.96 -8.99 9.81
C VAL A 19 -2.22 -8.41 8.44
N VAL A 20 -1.16 -8.25 7.65
CA VAL A 20 -1.19 -7.45 6.43
C VAL A 20 -0.56 -8.25 5.30
N ARG A 21 -1.35 -9.04 4.57
CA ARG A 21 -0.89 -9.59 3.29
C ARG A 21 -1.31 -8.66 2.17
N PRO A 22 -0.38 -7.99 1.47
CA PRO A 22 -0.74 -7.17 0.33
C PRO A 22 -1.25 -8.06 -0.81
N GLU A 23 -2.46 -7.77 -1.29
CA GLU A 23 -3.13 -8.50 -2.36
C GLU A 23 -3.44 -7.56 -3.52
N LEU A 24 -3.47 -8.11 -4.74
CA LEU A 24 -3.88 -7.38 -5.93
C LEU A 24 -5.35 -6.97 -5.81
N GLY A 25 -5.64 -5.70 -6.10
CA GLY A 25 -7.02 -5.21 -6.13
C GLY A 25 -7.55 -4.68 -4.79
N LEU A 26 -6.70 -4.52 -3.77
CA LEU A 26 -7.08 -3.73 -2.59
C LEU A 26 -7.36 -2.29 -3.00
N SER A 27 -8.48 -1.76 -2.51
CA SER A 27 -8.87 -0.36 -2.62
C SER A 27 -8.67 0.35 -1.30
N PHE A 28 -7.99 1.49 -1.33
CA PHE A 28 -7.87 2.40 -0.18
C PHE A 28 -8.59 3.71 -0.46
N ASP A 29 -9.11 4.33 0.60
CA ASP A 29 -9.83 5.60 0.55
C ASP A 29 -8.85 6.78 0.35
N SER A 30 -7.58 6.58 0.70
CA SER A 30 -6.53 7.57 0.48
C SER A 30 -5.15 6.96 0.26
N LEU A 31 -4.24 7.77 -0.30
CA LEU A 31 -2.83 7.42 -0.42
C LEU A 31 -2.17 7.23 0.96
N GLY A 32 -2.56 8.04 1.95
CA GLY A 32 -2.04 7.94 3.31
C GLY A 32 -2.42 6.61 3.96
N GLU A 33 -3.67 6.20 3.80
CA GLU A 33 -4.15 4.91 4.29
C GLU A 33 -3.41 3.73 3.62
N ALA A 34 -3.20 3.79 2.30
CA ALA A 34 -2.38 2.81 1.61
C ALA A 34 -0.96 2.77 2.18
N TYR A 35 -0.35 3.92 2.44
CA TYR A 35 0.99 4.01 3.02
C TYR A 35 1.04 3.38 4.42
N ASP A 36 0.08 3.68 5.29
CA ASP A 36 0.02 3.12 6.66
C ASP A 36 -0.15 1.60 6.65
N PHE A 37 -0.98 1.08 5.75
CA PHE A 37 -1.13 -0.36 5.53
C PHE A 37 0.20 -1.01 5.12
N TYR A 38 0.90 -0.44 4.14
CA TYR A 38 2.19 -0.99 3.71
C TYR A 38 3.30 -0.80 4.74
N ASN A 39 3.22 0.23 5.59
CA ASN A 39 4.16 0.45 6.69
C ASN A 39 3.98 -0.61 7.78
N LEU A 40 2.74 -1.01 8.08
CA LEU A 40 2.46 -2.13 8.99
C LEU A 40 3.00 -3.45 8.42
N TYR A 41 2.79 -3.71 7.13
CA TYR A 41 3.38 -4.87 6.45
C TYR A 41 4.91 -4.85 6.51
N SER A 42 5.52 -3.71 6.18
CA SER A 42 6.98 -3.59 6.15
C SER A 42 7.60 -3.75 7.54
N TRP A 43 6.89 -3.31 8.59
CA TRP A 43 7.25 -3.59 9.97
C TRP A 43 7.23 -5.09 10.28
N GLU A 44 6.17 -5.81 9.90
CA GLU A 44 6.08 -7.27 10.12
C GLU A 44 7.21 -8.05 9.42
N ILE A 45 7.61 -7.62 8.22
CA ILE A 45 8.65 -8.30 7.44
C ILE A 45 10.07 -7.79 7.79
N GLY A 46 10.20 -6.61 8.39
CA GLY A 46 11.49 -6.05 8.82
C GLY A 46 12.21 -5.21 7.76
N PHE A 47 11.47 -4.46 6.93
CA PHE A 47 12.04 -3.48 5.99
C PHE A 47 11.35 -2.11 6.11
N GLY A 48 12.03 -1.06 5.63
CA GLY A 48 11.45 0.29 5.53
C GLY A 48 10.83 0.52 4.16
N ILE A 49 9.83 1.39 4.07
CA ILE A 49 9.24 1.85 2.80
C ILE A 49 9.49 3.34 2.57
N LYS A 50 9.39 3.78 1.32
CA LYS A 50 9.44 5.20 0.94
C LYS A 50 8.58 5.46 -0.30
N TYR A 51 8.25 6.72 -0.53
CA TYR A 51 7.61 7.14 -1.78
C TYR A 51 8.61 7.08 -2.95
N GLY A 52 8.21 6.39 -4.02
CA GLY A 52 8.91 6.33 -5.28
C GLY A 52 8.41 7.38 -6.28
N LYS A 53 8.40 7.03 -7.57
CA LYS A 53 7.95 7.95 -8.63
C LYS A 53 6.46 8.23 -8.48
N SER A 54 6.05 9.40 -8.95
CA SER A 54 4.64 9.77 -9.06
C SER A 54 4.31 10.23 -10.49
N ARG A 55 3.05 10.07 -10.89
CA ARG A 55 2.53 10.61 -12.14
C ARG A 55 1.39 11.56 -11.86
N LEU A 56 1.32 12.62 -12.65
CA LEU A 56 0.22 13.57 -12.63
C LEU A 56 -0.70 13.30 -13.82
N ASN A 57 -1.98 13.63 -13.68
CA ASN A 57 -2.93 13.71 -14.79
C ASN A 57 -2.80 15.06 -15.54
N ALA A 58 -3.59 15.25 -16.59
CA ALA A 58 -3.63 16.50 -17.36
C ALA A 58 -4.02 17.72 -16.50
N GLU A 59 -4.78 17.50 -15.43
CA GLU A 59 -5.19 18.50 -14.43
C GLU A 59 -4.12 18.73 -13.35
N ARG A 60 -2.90 18.21 -13.52
CA ARG A 60 -1.76 18.30 -12.58
C ARG A 60 -2.02 17.72 -11.19
N THR A 61 -3.00 16.85 -11.06
CA THR A 61 -3.31 16.10 -9.84
C THR A 61 -2.62 14.74 -9.87
N LYS A 62 -2.14 14.24 -8.73
CA LYS A 62 -1.49 12.93 -8.64
C LYS A 62 -2.46 11.82 -9.04
N SER A 63 -2.12 11.10 -10.11
CA SER A 63 -2.87 9.95 -10.62
C SER A 63 -2.20 8.62 -10.29
N MET A 64 -0.92 8.65 -9.89
CA MET A 64 -0.15 7.48 -9.51
C MET A 64 0.91 7.85 -8.49
N GLN A 65 1.14 6.97 -7.52
CA GLN A 65 2.26 7.07 -6.59
C GLN A 65 2.84 5.67 -6.36
N GLU A 66 4.14 5.52 -6.57
CA GLU A 66 4.86 4.31 -6.18
C GLU A 66 5.16 4.35 -4.68
N ILE A 67 5.02 3.21 -4.01
CA ILE A 67 5.59 2.91 -2.69
C ILE A 67 6.64 1.83 -2.92
N VAL A 68 7.88 2.10 -2.51
CA VAL A 68 9.03 1.23 -2.78
C VAL A 68 9.71 0.84 -1.48
N CYS A 69 10.34 -0.34 -1.50
CA CYS A 69 11.21 -0.77 -0.41
C CYS A 69 12.43 0.18 -0.29
N GLY A 70 12.84 0.46 0.94
CA GLY A 70 14.04 1.22 1.27
C GLY A 70 15.32 0.41 1.02
N CYS A 71 15.24 -0.91 0.93
CA CYS A 71 16.36 -1.79 0.63
C CYS A 71 16.70 -1.75 -0.86
N SER A 72 17.98 -1.64 -1.21
CA SER A 72 18.46 -1.56 -2.59
C SER A 72 18.27 -2.84 -3.43
N VAL A 73 17.75 -3.94 -2.86
CA VAL A 73 17.89 -5.30 -3.44
C VAL A 73 16.61 -6.15 -3.54
N SER A 74 15.41 -5.62 -3.30
CA SER A 74 14.22 -6.35 -3.76
C SER A 74 13.08 -5.41 -4.11
N VAL A 75 12.60 -5.56 -5.35
CA VAL A 75 11.72 -4.64 -6.05
C VAL A 75 10.28 -4.90 -5.61
N CYS A 76 9.93 -4.52 -4.39
CA CYS A 76 8.52 -4.39 -3.99
C CYS A 76 7.98 -3.06 -4.56
N LEU A 77 7.82 -2.98 -5.88
CA LEU A 77 7.27 -1.82 -6.59
C LEU A 77 5.73 -1.83 -6.47
N LEU A 78 5.21 -1.28 -5.37
CA LEU A 78 3.77 -1.17 -5.19
C LEU A 78 3.30 0.11 -5.90
N VAL A 79 2.50 -0.07 -6.94
CA VAL A 79 1.93 1.05 -7.69
C VAL A 79 0.55 1.35 -7.13
N CYS A 80 0.39 2.51 -6.49
CA CYS A 80 -0.91 3.06 -6.11
C CYS A 80 -1.45 3.90 -7.27
N ILE A 81 -2.52 3.44 -7.93
CA ILE A 81 -3.24 4.23 -8.94
C ILE A 81 -4.35 5.01 -8.24
N ILE A 82 -4.33 6.33 -8.34
CA ILE A 82 -5.32 7.23 -7.76
C ILE A 82 -6.37 7.53 -8.84
N ARG A 83 -7.50 6.80 -8.85
CA ARG A 83 -8.65 7.09 -9.72
C ARG A 83 -9.82 7.58 -8.87
N SER A 84 -10.23 8.83 -9.08
CA SER A 84 -11.52 9.38 -8.60
C SER A 84 -11.87 8.99 -7.15
N GLY A 85 -10.92 9.09 -6.21
CA GLY A 85 -11.14 8.79 -4.79
C GLY A 85 -10.92 7.33 -4.34
N SER A 86 -10.38 6.47 -5.21
CA SER A 86 -10.02 5.09 -4.85
C SER A 86 -8.59 4.75 -5.31
N VAL A 87 -7.82 4.14 -4.41
CA VAL A 87 -6.43 3.74 -4.65
C VAL A 87 -6.34 2.24 -4.92
N LEU A 88 -6.04 1.85 -6.16
CA LEU A 88 -5.85 0.45 -6.55
C LEU A 88 -4.37 0.09 -6.50
N VAL A 89 -4.04 -1.06 -5.91
CA VAL A 89 -2.65 -1.53 -5.81
C VAL A 89 -2.36 -2.74 -6.69
N GLY A 90 -1.29 -2.61 -7.48
CA GLY A 90 -0.62 -3.69 -8.19
C GLY A 90 0.64 -4.14 -7.45
N VAL A 91 0.76 -5.43 -7.16
CA VAL A 91 1.99 -6.08 -6.68
C VAL A 91 2.77 -6.54 -7.91
N PRO A 92 4.09 -6.29 -8.02
CA PRO A 92 4.89 -6.88 -9.08
C PRO A 92 5.09 -8.37 -8.72
N THR A 93 4.67 -9.25 -9.63
CA THR A 93 4.99 -10.69 -9.60
C THR A 93 6.49 -10.93 -9.67
#